data_AF-A0A5S4YPW6-F1
#
_entry.id   AF-A0A5S4YPW6-F1
#
_cell.length_a   1.000
_cell.length_b   1.000
_cell.length_c   1.000
_cell.angle_alpha   90.00
_cell.angle_beta   90.00
_cell.angle_gamma   90.00
#
_symmetry.space_group_name_H-M   'P 1'
#
loop_
_entity.id
_entity.type
_entity.pdbx_description
1 polymer ?
#
loop_
_entity_poly.entity_id
_entity_poly.type
_entity_poly.pdbx_seq_one_letter_code
_entity_poly.pdbx_strand_id
1 'polypeptide(L)' 'MDYHERKALRRQHFEQNVKGWKLVKCSACNGSGYYDNDGSPPCSACNGRGKVATRPQGVR' A
#
# COMPACT_ATOMS: atom_id res chain seq x y z
N MET A 1 30.85 6.72 1.90
CA MET A 1 29.65 6.66 2.74
C MET A 1 29.86 5.65 3.85
N ASP A 2 29.83 6.11 5.08
CA ASP A 2 29.96 5.29 6.28
C ASP A 2 28.67 4.49 6.58
N TYR A 3 28.76 3.44 7.40
CA TYR A 3 27.61 2.65 7.86
C TYR A 3 26.55 3.53 8.54
N HIS A 4 26.96 4.47 9.39
CA HIS A 4 26.04 5.35 10.09
C HIS A 4 25.30 6.27 9.12
N GLU A 5 25.99 6.81 8.11
CA GLU A 5 25.38 7.63 7.07
C GLU A 5 24.34 6.84 6.27
N ARG A 6 24.65 5.61 5.84
CA ARG A 6 23.67 4.77 5.10
C ARG A 6 22.46 4.39 5.96
N LYS A 7 22.62 4.23 7.27
CA LYS A 7 21.51 3.98 8.21
C LYS A 7 20.65 5.23 8.37
N ALA A 8 21.27 6.41 8.49
CA ALA A 8 20.57 7.68 8.59
C ALA A 8 19.75 7.99 7.32
N LEU A 9 20.32 7.79 6.13
CA LEU A 9 19.62 7.99 4.85
C LEU A 9 18.41 7.07 4.70
N ARG A 10 18.53 5.79 5.09
CA ARG A 10 17.39 4.85 5.08
C ARG A 10 16.27 5.29 6.02
N ARG A 11 16.63 5.78 7.20
CA ARG A 11 15.66 6.31 8.16
C ARG A 11 14.95 7.56 7.61
N GLN A 12 15.70 8.52 7.06
CA GLN A 12 15.12 9.72 6.43
C GLN A 12 14.18 9.36 5.28
N HIS A 13 14.59 8.42 4.42
CA HIS A 13 13.74 7.95 3.34
C HIS A 13 12.43 7.33 3.86
N PHE A 14 12.50 6.49 4.89
CA PHE A 14 11.31 5.93 5.52
C PHE A 14 10.41 7.02 6.10
N GLU A 15 10.96 7.97 6.85
CA GLU A 15 10.21 9.04 7.50
C GLU A 15 9.50 9.95 6.49
N GLN A 16 10.14 10.27 5.36
CA GLN A 16 9.61 11.19 4.37
C GLN A 16 8.66 10.51 3.36
N ASN A 17 8.97 9.27 2.95
CA ASN A 17 8.30 8.66 1.80
C ASN A 17 7.37 7.49 2.16
N VAL A 18 7.65 6.79 3.27
CA VAL A 18 6.96 5.52 3.61
C VAL A 18 6.06 5.68 4.82
N LYS A 19 6.48 6.47 5.81
CA LYS A 19 5.78 6.61 7.09
C LYS A 19 4.35 7.07 6.88
N GLY A 20 3.41 6.28 7.38
CA GLY A 20 1.98 6.57 7.33
C GLY A 20 1.24 6.00 6.12
N TRP A 21 1.94 5.53 5.08
CA TRP A 21 1.28 4.74 4.03
C TRP A 21 0.77 3.42 4.61
N LYS A 22 -0.50 3.12 4.35
CA LYS A 22 -1.16 1.91 4.86
C LYS A 22 -1.77 1.12 3.72
N LEU A 23 -1.57 -0.19 3.75
CA LEU A 23 -2.29 -1.14 2.91
C LEU A 23 -3.65 -1.40 3.54
N VAL A 24 -4.71 -0.93 2.89
CA VAL A 24 -6.09 -1.20 3.29
C VAL A 24 -6.73 -2.17 2.30
N LYS A 25 -7.82 -2.81 2.73
CA LYS A 25 -8.61 -3.65 1.82
C LYS A 25 -9.14 -2.78 0.67
N CYS A 26 -9.10 -3.32 -0.54
CA CYS A 26 -9.74 -2.69 -1.69
C CYS A 26 -11.25 -2.61 -1.43
N SER A 27 -11.83 -1.42 -1.54
CA SER A 27 -13.28 -1.23 -1.34
C SER A 27 -14.11 -1.91 -2.42
N ALA A 28 -13.59 -2.02 -3.66
CA ALA A 28 -14.33 -2.55 -4.80
C ALA A 28 -14.53 -4.08 -4.75
N CYS A 29 -13.51 -4.83 -4.31
CA CYS A 29 -13.60 -6.28 -4.14
C CYS A 29 -13.65 -6.73 -2.68
N ASN A 30 -13.74 -5.77 -1.75
CA ASN A 30 -13.71 -5.99 -0.30
C ASN A 30 -12.54 -6.88 0.20
N GLY A 31 -11.43 -6.92 -0.53
CA GLY A 31 -10.26 -7.74 -0.18
C GLY A 31 -10.12 -9.08 -0.88
N SER A 32 -11.09 -9.52 -1.69
CA SER A 32 -10.99 -10.81 -2.41
C SER A 32 -9.99 -10.77 -3.57
N GLY A 33 -9.77 -9.60 -4.18
CA GLY A 33 -8.99 -9.46 -5.41
C GLY A 33 -9.80 -9.76 -6.68
N TYR A 34 -11.06 -10.15 -6.58
CA TYR A 34 -11.93 -10.49 -7.71
C TYR A 34 -13.32 -9.86 -7.51
N TYR A 35 -14.03 -9.54 -8.59
CA TYR A 35 -15.36 -8.93 -8.45
C TYR A 35 -16.40 -9.94 -7.94
N ASP A 36 -16.39 -11.17 -8.47
CA ASP A 36 -17.20 -12.29 -8.00
C ASP A 36 -16.37 -13.57 -7.82
N ASN A 37 -16.95 -14.58 -7.18
CA ASN A 37 -16.33 -15.89 -7.00
C ASN A 37 -16.49 -16.71 -8.29
N ASP A 38 -15.50 -17.53 -8.62
CA ASP A 38 -15.42 -18.43 -9.77
C ASP A 38 -15.40 -17.76 -11.17
N GLY A 39 -14.20 -17.68 -11.75
CA GLY A 39 -14.00 -17.29 -13.16
C GLY A 39 -14.06 -15.79 -13.47
N SER A 40 -14.35 -14.95 -12.48
CA SER A 40 -14.37 -13.49 -12.67
C SER A 40 -12.99 -12.90 -12.94
N PRO A 41 -12.90 -11.83 -13.75
CA PRO A 41 -11.64 -11.15 -13.99
C PRO A 41 -11.09 -10.55 -12.68
N PRO A 42 -9.75 -10.38 -12.58
CA PRO A 42 -9.15 -9.74 -11.42
C PRO A 42 -9.71 -8.33 -11.25
N CYS A 43 -9.93 -7.93 -9.99
CA CYS A 43 -10.48 -6.63 -9.65
C CYS A 43 -9.60 -5.52 -10.23
N SER A 44 -10.12 -4.72 -11.16
CA SER A 44 -9.37 -3.67 -11.85
C SER A 44 -9.01 -2.51 -10.91
N ALA A 45 -9.79 -2.28 -9.86
CA ALA A 45 -9.51 -1.26 -8.86
C ALA A 45 -8.26 -1.56 -8.01
N CYS A 46 -7.88 -2.82 -7.84
CA CYS A 46 -6.67 -3.21 -7.11
C CYS A 46 -5.68 -4.05 -7.94
N ASN A 47 -5.97 -4.28 -9.21
CA ASN A 47 -5.27 -5.21 -10.10
C ASN A 47 -5.11 -6.60 -9.49
N GLY A 48 -6.19 -7.17 -8.95
CA GLY A 48 -6.15 -8.51 -8.35
C GLY A 48 -5.52 -8.61 -6.95
N ARG A 49 -4.97 -7.53 -6.40
CA ARG A 49 -4.20 -7.57 -5.14
C ARG A 49 -5.07 -7.66 -3.88
N GLY A 50 -6.36 -7.35 -3.98
CA GLY A 50 -7.29 -7.24 -2.84
C GLY A 50 -6.97 -6.07 -1.88
N LYS A 51 -5.85 -5.36 -2.06
CA LYS A 51 -5.41 -4.27 -1.20
C LYS A 51 -4.95 -3.09 -2.03
N VAL A 52 -5.15 -1.89 -1.48
CA VAL A 52 -4.69 -0.63 -2.07
C VAL A 52 -3.85 0.13 -1.07
N ALA A 53 -2.78 0.77 -1.54
CA ALA A 53 -1.99 1.65 -0.72
C ALA A 53 -2.75 2.98 -0.57
N THR A 54 -3.06 3.34 0.67
CA THR A 54 -3.68 4.63 0.99
C THR A 54 -2.62 5.58 1.50
N ARG A 55 -2.68 6.81 1.00
CA ARG A 55 -1.89 7.92 1.52
C ARG A 55 -2.29 8.13 2.98
N PRO A 56 -1.34 8.41 3.90
CA PRO A 56 -1.68 8.82 5.26
C PRO A 56 -2.65 10.00 5.20
N GLN A 57 -3.91 9.77 5.57
CA GLN A 57 -4.86 10.84 5.76
C GLN A 57 -4.49 11.51 7.08
N GLY A 58 -4.03 12.76 7.01
CA GLY A 58 -3.99 13.62 8.18
C GLY A 58 -5.42 13.72 8.71
N VAL A 59 -5.64 13.28 9.94
CA VAL A 59 -6.92 13.44 10.64
C VAL A 59 -7.22 14.94 10.63
N ARG A 60 -8.33 15.33 10.00
CA ARG A 60 -8.84 16.71 10.07
C ARG A 60 -9.25 17.05 11.49
#